data_AF-A0A2S9RRM0-F1
#
_entry.id   AF-A0A2S9RRM0-F1
#
_cell.length_a   1.000
_cell.length_b   1.000
_cell.length_c   1.000
_cell.angle_alpha   90.00
_cell.angle_beta   90.00
_cell.angle_gamma   90.00
#
_symmetry.space_group_name_H-M   'P 1'
#
loop_
_entity.id
_entity.type
_entity.pdbx_description
1 polymer ?
#
loop_
_entity_poly.entity_id
_entity_poly.type
_entity_poly.pdbx_seq_one_letter_code
_entity_poly.pdbx_strand_id
1 'polypeptide(L)'
;MNKLKMTVTTTLLGLSLMSLSTYSYELTLEQSNIQVAMSGRVKQAALEMGAGNYSKAIEYAEPVANAPITEFNQEIISSAQFTLGYSYLAKKNKKKAILWFQKSCKNGYSYGCEMLEKIKK
;
A
#
# COMPACT_ATOMS: atom_id res chain seq x y z
N MET A 1 44.89 22.66 -18.89
CA MET A 1 43.96 21.68 -18.28
C MET A 1 42.70 22.44 -17.88
N ASN A 2 41.46 22.05 -18.12
CA ASN A 2 40.85 20.96 -18.88
C ASN A 2 39.49 21.50 -19.34
N LYS A 3 39.09 21.19 -20.58
CA LYS A 3 37.70 21.27 -21.01
C LYS A 3 37.00 20.02 -20.50
N LEU A 4 35.96 20.17 -19.68
CA LEU A 4 34.92 19.14 -19.56
C LEU A 4 33.57 19.85 -19.43
N LYS A 5 32.83 19.93 -20.55
CA LYS A 5 31.42 20.30 -20.55
C LYS A 5 30.64 19.04 -20.19
N MET A 6 30.06 18.99 -19.00
CA MET A 6 29.11 17.95 -18.62
C MET A 6 27.71 18.55 -18.58
N THR A 7 26.93 18.26 -19.62
CA THR A 7 25.50 18.56 -19.67
C THR A 7 24.78 17.44 -18.93
N VAL A 8 24.16 17.74 -17.78
CA VAL A 8 23.31 16.79 -17.05
C VAL A 8 21.87 17.30 -17.08
N THR A 9 21.08 16.73 -17.97
CA THR A 9 19.63 16.92 -18.04
C THR A 9 19.00 16.23 -16.82
N THR A 10 18.85 16.98 -15.73
CA THR A 10 18.20 16.50 -14.52
C THR A 10 16.72 16.86 -14.59
N THR A 11 15.90 15.93 -15.06
CA THR A 11 14.46 16.00 -14.85
C THR A 11 14.16 15.68 -13.38
N LEU A 12 13.90 16.76 -12.62
CA LEU A 12 12.96 16.92 -11.49
C LEU A 12 11.97 15.72 -11.33
N LEU A 13 11.72 15.16 -10.13
CA LEU A 13 11.27 15.84 -8.91
C LEU A 13 11.63 15.03 -7.65
N GLY A 14 12.04 15.73 -6.59
CA GLY A 14 11.58 15.38 -5.23
C GLY A 14 12.60 14.98 -4.16
N LEU A 15 13.91 15.17 -4.34
CA LEU A 15 14.87 14.90 -3.25
C LEU A 15 15.95 15.99 -3.18
N SER A 16 15.58 17.13 -2.60
CA SER A 16 16.56 18.04 -2.00
C SER A 16 15.93 18.70 -0.78
N LEU A 17 16.73 18.75 0.31
CA LEU A 17 16.51 19.33 1.64
C LEU A 17 15.78 18.38 2.61
N MET A 18 16.36 17.91 3.73
CA MET A 18 17.07 18.69 4.75
C MET A 18 18.12 17.88 5.56
N SER A 19 19.04 18.63 6.14
CA SER A 19 20.07 18.29 7.12
C SER A 19 19.57 17.57 8.39
N LEU A 20 20.47 16.80 9.02
CA LEU A 20 20.31 16.19 10.35
C LEU A 20 20.05 17.26 11.43
N SER A 21 18.79 17.58 11.71
CA SER A 21 18.34 18.18 12.97
C SER A 21 16.84 17.93 13.11
N THR A 22 16.46 17.18 14.15
CA THR A 22 15.11 16.95 14.69
C THR A 22 13.91 17.66 14.02
N TYR A 23 12.94 16.86 13.52
CA TYR A 23 11.47 16.96 13.74
C TYR A 23 10.76 18.25 13.24
N SER A 24 9.75 18.22 12.37
CA SER A 24 8.67 17.26 12.16
C SER A 24 8.31 17.20 10.66
N TYR A 25 8.01 16.01 10.14
CA TYR A 25 7.46 15.89 8.79
C TYR A 25 6.01 16.39 8.83
N GLU A 26 5.79 17.67 8.51
CA GLU A 26 4.43 18.19 8.39
C GLU A 26 3.74 17.51 7.20
N LEU A 27 2.67 16.78 7.49
CA LEU A 27 1.81 16.18 6.48
C LEU A 27 1.17 17.30 5.66
N THR A 28 1.38 17.32 4.35
CA THR A 28 0.75 18.35 3.50
C THR A 28 -0.75 18.10 3.41
N LEU A 29 -1.52 19.16 3.13
CA LEU A 29 -2.96 19.05 2.91
C LEU A 29 -3.30 18.03 1.82
N GLU A 30 -2.49 17.98 0.76
CA GLU A 30 -2.65 17.02 -0.34
C GLU A 30 -2.42 15.58 0.14
N GLN A 31 -1.35 15.32 0.91
CA GLN A 31 -1.09 14.01 1.49
C GLN A 31 -2.19 13.56 2.46
N SER A 32 -2.74 14.50 3.25
CA SER A 32 -3.89 14.25 4.12
C SER A 32 -5.13 13.84 3.32
N ASN A 33 -5.46 14.58 2.26
CA ASN A 33 -6.60 14.26 1.40
C ASN A 33 -6.46 12.89 0.73
N ILE A 34 -5.24 12.55 0.28
CA ILE A 34 -4.94 11.22 -0.29
C ILE A 34 -5.14 10.13 0.76
N GLN A 35 -4.63 10.31 1.98
CA GLN A 35 -4.82 9.33 3.07
C GLN A 35 -6.29 9.12 3.43
N VAL A 36 -7.08 10.20 3.48
CA VAL A 36 -8.53 10.13 3.73
C VAL A 36 -9.23 9.35 2.61
N ALA A 37 -8.90 9.62 1.36
CA ALA A 37 -9.48 8.91 0.22
C ALA A 37 -9.10 7.42 0.20
N MET A 38 -7.83 7.10 0.49
CA MET A 38 -7.36 5.71 0.60
C MET A 38 -8.08 4.98 1.75
N SER A 39 -8.14 5.60 2.93
CA SER A 39 -8.83 5.05 4.10
C SER A 39 -10.31 4.80 3.83
N GLY A 40 -10.98 5.74 3.14
CA GLY A 40 -12.36 5.59 2.71
C GLY A 40 -12.56 4.36 1.82
N ARG A 41 -11.69 4.15 0.83
CA ARG A 41 -11.73 2.96 -0.03
C ARG A 41 -11.48 1.67 0.73
N VAL A 42 -10.50 1.62 1.63
CA VAL A 42 -10.23 0.42 2.45
C VAL A 42 -11.41 0.10 3.35
N LYS A 43 -12.06 1.11 3.95
CA LYS A 43 -13.27 0.92 4.73
C LYS A 43 -14.40 0.33 3.88
N GLN A 44 -14.64 0.84 2.68
CA GLN A 44 -15.63 0.26 1.77
C GLN A 44 -15.28 -1.17 1.37
N ALA A 45 -14.02 -1.44 1.08
CA ALA A 45 -13.56 -2.78 0.77
C ALA A 45 -13.82 -3.77 1.92
N ALA A 46 -13.55 -3.37 3.16
CA ALA A 46 -13.79 -4.18 4.34
C ALA A 46 -15.29 -4.42 4.59
N LEU A 47 -16.14 -3.41 4.37
CA LEU A 47 -17.60 -3.55 4.47
C LEU A 47 -18.13 -4.55 3.44
N GLU A 48 -17.73 -4.40 2.17
CA GLU A 48 -18.14 -5.31 1.09
C GLU A 48 -17.59 -6.73 1.33
N MET A 49 -16.37 -6.86 1.86
CA MET A 49 -15.80 -8.15 2.26
C MET A 49 -16.62 -8.82 3.37
N GLY A 50 -17.00 -8.06 4.42
CA GLY A 50 -17.85 -8.55 5.51
C GLY A 50 -19.25 -8.94 5.05
N ALA A 51 -19.78 -8.27 4.04
CA ALA A 51 -21.05 -8.61 3.39
C ALA A 51 -20.93 -9.81 2.42
N GLY A 52 -19.73 -10.35 2.18
CA GLY A 52 -19.49 -11.43 1.23
C GLY A 52 -19.41 -10.98 -0.24
N ASN A 53 -19.47 -9.68 -0.51
CA ASN A 53 -19.37 -9.09 -1.85
C ASN A 53 -17.90 -8.97 -2.29
N TYR A 54 -17.20 -10.09 -2.38
CA TYR A 54 -15.75 -10.12 -2.61
C TYR A 54 -15.30 -9.47 -3.92
N SER A 55 -16.17 -9.40 -4.94
CA SER A 55 -15.84 -8.67 -6.18
C SER A 55 -15.74 -7.16 -5.95
N LYS A 56 -16.69 -6.56 -5.21
CA LYS A 56 -16.64 -5.14 -4.85
C LYS A 56 -15.55 -4.85 -3.83
N ALA A 57 -15.31 -5.77 -2.89
CA ALA A 57 -14.19 -5.66 -1.96
C ALA A 57 -12.86 -5.54 -2.72
N ILE A 58 -12.67 -6.35 -3.76
CA ILE A 58 -11.49 -6.27 -4.64
C ILE A 58 -11.46 -4.92 -5.37
N GLU A 59 -12.57 -4.51 -5.98
CA GLU A 59 -12.68 -3.23 -6.71
C GLU A 59 -12.24 -2.02 -5.86
N TYR A 60 -12.68 -1.96 -4.60
CA TYR A 60 -12.29 -0.86 -3.70
C TYR A 60 -10.84 -0.99 -3.18
N ALA A 61 -10.38 -2.20 -2.87
CA ALA A 61 -9.05 -2.42 -2.29
C ALA A 61 -7.91 -2.32 -3.32
N GLU A 62 -8.13 -2.74 -4.56
CA GLU A 62 -7.11 -2.85 -5.60
C GLU A 62 -6.31 -1.56 -5.89
N PRO A 63 -6.93 -0.38 -6.06
CA PRO A 63 -6.16 0.85 -6.28
C PRO A 63 -5.33 1.24 -5.06
N VAL A 64 -5.80 0.97 -3.84
CA VAL A 64 -5.07 1.29 -2.61
C VAL A 64 -3.91 0.32 -2.40
N ALA A 65 -4.15 -0.98 -2.57
CA ALA A 65 -3.15 -2.03 -2.35
C ALA A 65 -1.94 -1.95 -3.31
N ASN A 66 -2.12 -1.32 -4.47
CA ASN A 66 -1.10 -1.10 -5.49
C ASN A 66 -0.45 0.30 -5.42
N ALA A 67 -0.91 1.18 -4.54
CA ALA A 67 -0.33 2.50 -4.40
C ALA A 67 1.13 2.42 -3.93
N PRO A 68 1.97 3.43 -4.24
CA PRO A 68 3.32 3.52 -3.69
C PRO A 68 3.29 3.54 -2.16
N ILE A 69 4.12 2.69 -1.56
CA ILE A 69 4.25 2.61 -0.11
C ILE A 69 5.20 3.70 0.37
N THR A 70 4.75 4.43 1.37
CA THR A 70 5.48 5.47 2.10
C THR A 70 5.30 5.20 3.59
N GLU A 71 6.11 5.85 4.42
CA GLU A 71 5.98 5.76 5.88
C GLU A 71 4.58 6.17 6.39
N PHE A 72 3.88 7.05 5.67
CA PHE A 72 2.57 7.58 6.08
C PHE A 72 1.38 6.70 5.71
N ASN A 73 1.50 5.83 4.71
CA ASN A 73 0.36 5.06 4.18
C ASN A 73 0.55 3.54 4.24
N GLN A 74 1.68 3.07 4.80
CA GLN A 74 2.01 1.66 4.88
C GLN A 74 0.92 0.83 5.56
N GLU A 75 0.33 1.32 6.66
CA GLU A 75 -0.75 0.63 7.37
C GLU A 75 -1.99 0.46 6.48
N ILE A 76 -2.42 1.55 5.82
CA ILE A 76 -3.59 1.56 4.94
C ILE A 76 -3.38 0.59 3.77
N ILE A 77 -2.20 0.63 3.14
CA ILE A 77 -1.87 -0.23 2.00
C ILE A 77 -1.78 -1.70 2.42
N SER A 78 -1.13 -2.00 3.54
CA SER A 78 -0.96 -3.38 4.02
C SER A 78 -2.30 -4.01 4.45
N SER A 79 -3.23 -3.21 4.97
CA SER A 79 -4.63 -3.59 5.23
C SER A 79 -5.44 -3.82 3.93
N ALA A 80 -5.26 -2.98 2.91
CA ALA A 80 -5.86 -3.20 1.59
C ALA A 80 -5.34 -4.50 0.94
N GLN A 81 -4.05 -4.77 1.04
CA GLN A 81 -3.43 -6.01 0.57
C GLN A 81 -3.99 -7.23 1.30
N PHE A 82 -4.23 -7.14 2.62
CA PHE A 82 -4.90 -8.19 3.37
C PHE A 82 -6.32 -8.45 2.84
N THR A 83 -7.09 -7.38 2.61
CA THR A 83 -8.45 -7.46 2.08
C THR A 83 -8.49 -8.15 0.71
N LEU A 84 -7.52 -7.85 -0.16
CA LEU A 84 -7.37 -8.57 -1.43
C LEU A 84 -7.05 -10.05 -1.21
N GLY A 85 -6.11 -10.36 -0.32
CA GLY A 85 -5.76 -11.74 0.01
C GLY A 85 -6.98 -12.55 0.43
N TYR A 86 -7.77 -12.01 1.35
CA TYR A 86 -8.98 -12.67 1.86
C TYR A 86 -10.05 -12.81 0.78
N SER A 87 -10.30 -11.74 0.01
CA SER A 87 -11.31 -11.75 -1.05
C SER A 87 -10.97 -12.74 -2.16
N TYR A 88 -9.70 -12.83 -2.58
CA TYR A 88 -9.27 -13.83 -3.55
C TYR A 88 -9.33 -15.26 -2.98
N LEU A 89 -9.04 -15.46 -1.69
CA LEU A 89 -9.18 -16.76 -1.04
C LEU A 89 -10.64 -17.22 -1.04
N ALA A 90 -11.56 -16.32 -0.69
CA ALA A 90 -13.00 -16.59 -0.70
C ALA A 90 -13.50 -16.97 -2.11
N LYS A 91 -12.99 -16.29 -3.14
CA LYS A 91 -13.21 -16.61 -4.56
C LYS A 91 -12.42 -17.84 -5.05
N LYS A 92 -11.85 -18.65 -4.14
CA LYS A 92 -11.09 -19.87 -4.42
C LYS A 92 -9.85 -19.67 -5.30
N ASN A 93 -9.33 -18.44 -5.40
CA ASN A 93 -8.09 -18.14 -6.09
C ASN A 93 -6.91 -18.14 -5.10
N LYS A 94 -6.49 -19.34 -4.69
CA LYS A 94 -5.41 -19.55 -3.70
C LYS A 94 -4.10 -18.87 -4.10
N LYS A 95 -3.74 -18.90 -5.40
CA LYS A 95 -2.49 -18.29 -5.90
C LYS A 95 -2.46 -16.78 -5.68
N LYS A 96 -3.53 -16.07 -6.07
CA LYS A 96 -3.61 -14.62 -5.83
C LYS A 96 -3.72 -14.30 -4.34
N ALA A 97 -4.46 -15.11 -3.57
CA ALA A 97 -4.56 -14.93 -2.13
C ALA A 97 -3.18 -14.95 -1.45
N ILE A 98 -2.36 -15.97 -1.73
CA ILE A 98 -1.00 -16.10 -1.19
C ILE A 98 -0.15 -14.87 -1.55
N LEU A 99 -0.18 -14.44 -2.81
CA LEU A 99 0.58 -13.27 -3.26
C LEU A 99 0.23 -12.02 -2.45
N TRP A 100 -1.06 -11.79 -2.20
CA TRP A 100 -1.52 -10.61 -1.48
C TRP A 100 -1.26 -10.68 0.02
N PHE A 101 -1.44 -11.86 0.63
CA PHE A 101 -1.06 -12.05 2.03
C PHE A 101 0.45 -11.91 2.25
N GLN A 102 1.29 -12.36 1.31
CA GLN A 102 2.75 -12.12 1.33
C GLN A 102 3.09 -10.64 1.34
N LYS A 103 2.45 -9.85 0.48
CA LYS A 103 2.64 -8.39 0.44
C LYS A 103 2.20 -7.74 1.76
N SER A 104 1.00 -8.08 2.23
CA SER A 104 0.44 -7.56 3.49
C SER A 104 1.34 -7.86 4.69
N CYS A 105 1.79 -9.12 4.83
CA CYS A 105 2.73 -9.54 5.86
C CYS A 105 4.07 -8.79 5.78
N LYS A 106 4.66 -8.70 4.58
CA LYS A 106 5.92 -7.98 4.36
C LYS A 106 5.84 -6.51 4.76
N ASN A 107 4.66 -5.90 4.63
CA ASN A 107 4.41 -4.50 4.96
C ASN A 107 3.90 -4.30 6.40
N GLY A 108 4.03 -5.31 7.27
CA GLY A 108 3.83 -5.18 8.71
C GLY A 108 2.41 -5.52 9.21
N TYR A 109 1.50 -5.98 8.35
CA TYR A 109 0.17 -6.36 8.79
C TYR A 109 0.13 -7.83 9.24
N SER A 110 0.09 -8.03 10.55
CA SER A 110 0.24 -9.35 11.20
C SER A 110 -0.79 -10.39 10.73
N TYR A 111 -2.04 -9.99 10.48
CA TYR A 111 -3.08 -10.88 9.95
C TYR A 111 -2.72 -11.45 8.57
N GLY A 112 -1.97 -10.70 7.75
CA GLY A 112 -1.42 -11.19 6.49
C GLY A 112 -0.48 -12.36 6.72
N CYS A 113 0.40 -12.27 7.72
CA CYS A 113 1.32 -13.34 8.08
C CYS A 113 0.57 -14.57 8.60
N GLU A 114 -0.39 -14.37 9.50
CA GLU A 114 -1.21 -15.45 10.06
C GLU A 114 -1.93 -16.24 8.96
N MET A 115 -2.52 -15.54 7.99
CA MET A 115 -3.23 -16.19 6.89
C MET A 115 -2.29 -16.97 5.96
N LEU A 116 -1.05 -16.51 5.73
CA LEU A 116 -0.07 -17.30 4.99
C LEU A 116 0.24 -18.62 5.67
N GLU A 117 0.48 -18.57 6.98
CA GLU A 117 0.80 -19.78 7.75
C GLU A 117 -0.39 -20.76 7.76
N LYS A 118 -1.62 -20.25 7.84
CA LYS A 118 -2.83 -21.09 7.72
C LYS A 118 -2.97 -21.75 6.35
N ILE A 119 -2.60 -21.06 5.27
CA ILE A 119 -2.81 -21.52 3.89
C ILE A 119 -1.74 -22.53 3.43
N LYS A 120 -0.56 -22.49 4.07
CA LYS A 120 0.56 -23.41 3.82
C LYS A 120 0.42 -24.74 4.57
N LYS A 121 -0.33 -24.77 5.67
CA LYS A 121 -0.74 -26.00 6.35
C LYS A 121 -1.80 -26.74 5.55
#